data_AF-A0A969LX82-F1
#
_entry.id   AF-A0A969LX82-F1
#
_cell.length_a   1.000
_cell.length_b   1.000
_cell.length_c   1.000
_cell.angle_alpha   90.00
_cell.angle_beta   90.00
_cell.angle_gamma   90.00
#
_symmetry.space_group_name_H-M   'P 1'
#
loop_
_entity.id
_entity.type
_entity.pdbx_description
1 polymer ?
#
loop_
_entity_poly.entity_id
_entity_poly.type
_entity_poly.pdbx_seq_one_letter_code
_entity_poly.pdbx_strand_id
1 'polypeptide(L)'
;MAAYFPAHAQTPSPSPSPSSSSSPNASPSASPLTIFENVTLDPGFTPDPTTVRGISGGSLTAGDIAGRAETATGPCNGFVDEQPDHTIVLNEFFNYLSLQVQSPEDTTLVIRGPGGTWCNDDYADQNPGIAGQWLSGTYQIWIGSYESETYHPYVIRISETR
;
A
#
# COMPACT_ATOMS: atom_id res chain seq x y z
N MET A 1 58.88 -57.90 11.83
CA MET A 1 58.07 -59.14 11.90
C MET A 1 56.67 -58.78 11.42
N ALA A 2 56.35 -59.12 10.16
CA ALA A 2 55.48 -60.25 9.77
C ALA A 2 53.99 -59.88 9.94
N ALA A 3 53.05 -60.10 9.03
CA ALA A 3 53.00 -60.70 7.70
C ALA A 3 51.67 -60.23 7.03
N TYR A 4 51.48 -60.61 5.77
CA TYR A 4 50.48 -60.14 4.80
C TYR A 4 49.36 -61.19 4.59
N PHE A 5 48.20 -60.73 4.06
CA PHE A 5 47.11 -61.45 3.33
C PHE A 5 45.93 -62.09 4.13
N PRO A 6 44.75 -62.34 3.51
CA PRO A 6 44.07 -61.69 2.36
C PRO A 6 42.55 -61.44 2.58
N ALA A 7 41.90 -60.90 1.54
CA ALA A 7 40.46 -60.70 1.39
C ALA A 7 39.65 -62.01 1.25
N HIS A 8 38.40 -62.00 1.72
CA HIS A 8 37.33 -62.87 1.23
C HIS A 8 35.98 -62.14 1.15
N ALA A 9 35.36 -62.28 -0.03
CA ALA A 9 34.03 -61.80 -0.37
C ALA A 9 32.93 -62.68 0.28
N GLN A 10 31.75 -62.09 0.49
CA GLN A 10 30.48 -62.79 0.59
C GLN A 10 29.32 -61.82 0.33
N THR A 11 28.53 -62.09 -0.71
CA THR A 11 27.17 -61.57 -0.94
C THR A 11 26.16 -62.58 -0.37
N PRO A 12 24.97 -62.15 0.10
CA PRO A 12 23.77 -62.25 -0.77
C PRO A 12 22.64 -61.19 -0.54
N SER A 13 22.03 -60.72 -1.64
CA SER A 13 20.57 -60.58 -2.01
C SER A 13 19.47 -60.04 -1.03
N PRO A 14 18.21 -59.72 -1.45
CA PRO A 14 17.68 -58.33 -1.48
C PRO A 14 16.37 -58.04 -0.67
N SER A 15 16.00 -56.74 -0.66
CA SER A 15 14.66 -56.12 -0.40
C SER A 15 14.16 -56.00 1.05
N PRO A 16 13.25 -55.05 1.39
CA PRO A 16 12.43 -54.17 0.52
C PRO A 16 12.56 -52.66 0.77
N SER A 17 12.21 -51.86 -0.24
CA SER A 17 11.86 -50.43 -0.08
C SER A 17 10.60 -50.27 0.77
N PRO A 18 10.51 -49.17 1.54
CA PRO A 18 9.27 -48.41 1.57
C PRO A 18 9.49 -46.97 1.11
N SER A 19 8.53 -46.54 0.30
CA SER A 19 8.32 -45.26 -0.33
C SER A 19 8.16 -44.09 0.65
N SER A 20 8.01 -42.89 0.07
CA SER A 20 7.40 -41.65 0.61
C SER A 20 8.38 -40.70 1.30
N SER A 21 8.95 -39.72 0.58
CA SER A 21 8.38 -38.40 0.29
C SER A 21 8.33 -37.45 1.49
N SER A 22 9.26 -36.49 1.52
CA SER A 22 9.02 -35.20 2.17
C SER A 22 9.99 -34.16 1.61
N SER A 23 9.58 -33.48 0.55
CA SER A 23 10.11 -32.15 0.23
C SER A 23 9.65 -31.19 1.32
N PRO A 24 10.54 -30.43 2.00
CA PRO A 24 10.08 -29.35 2.84
C PRO A 24 9.86 -28.10 1.98
N ASN A 25 8.59 -27.69 1.95
CA ASN A 25 8.07 -26.33 1.79
C ASN A 25 8.71 -25.39 0.77
N ALA A 26 7.91 -25.05 -0.24
CA ALA A 26 7.99 -23.75 -0.89
C ALA A 26 7.90 -22.63 0.17
N SER A 27 8.93 -21.80 0.24
CA SER A 27 8.86 -20.52 0.93
C SER A 27 7.73 -19.67 0.34
N PRO A 28 6.88 -19.01 1.13
CA PRO A 28 6.04 -17.95 0.59
C PRO A 28 6.97 -16.81 0.15
N SER A 29 6.95 -16.46 -1.14
CA SER A 29 7.55 -15.21 -1.61
C SER A 29 6.84 -14.06 -0.91
N ALA A 30 7.40 -13.55 0.19
CA ALA A 30 7.04 -12.26 0.73
C ALA A 30 7.68 -11.21 -0.19
N SER A 31 6.89 -10.66 -1.12
CA SER A 31 7.28 -9.44 -1.83
C SER A 31 7.53 -8.34 -0.79
N PRO A 32 8.59 -7.51 -0.93
CA PRO A 32 8.82 -6.41 0.00
C PRO A 32 7.59 -5.49 0.03
N LEU A 33 7.11 -5.16 1.23
CA LEU A 33 6.02 -4.21 1.41
C LEU A 33 6.57 -2.80 1.18
N THR A 34 6.26 -2.21 0.03
CA THR A 34 6.61 -0.82 -0.28
C THR A 34 5.61 0.12 0.43
N ILE A 35 6.12 1.12 1.16
CA ILE A 35 5.32 2.01 2.02
C ILE A 35 5.19 3.45 1.49
N PHE A 36 5.62 3.72 0.25
CA PHE A 36 5.41 4.98 -0.46
C PHE A 36 5.53 4.69 -1.96
N GLU A 37 4.46 4.16 -2.55
CA GLU A 37 4.45 3.71 -3.94
C GLU A 37 3.75 4.72 -4.85
N ASN A 38 4.28 4.87 -6.07
CA ASN A 38 3.58 5.54 -7.15
C ASN A 38 2.68 4.52 -7.84
N VAL A 39 1.40 4.84 -8.01
CA VAL A 39 0.41 3.93 -8.59
C VAL A 39 -0.05 4.47 -9.93
N THR A 40 -0.06 3.63 -10.96
CA THR A 40 -0.68 3.96 -12.24
C THR A 40 -1.92 3.10 -12.42
N LEU A 41 -3.07 3.72 -12.72
CA LEU A 41 -4.35 3.03 -12.85
C LEU A 41 -5.01 3.33 -14.19
N ASP A 42 -5.60 2.28 -14.76
CA ASP A 42 -6.52 2.29 -15.89
C ASP A 42 -7.91 1.81 -15.41
N PRO A 43 -9.01 2.25 -16.02
CA PRO A 43 -10.34 1.69 -15.72
C PRO A 43 -10.35 0.16 -15.92
N GLY A 44 -10.98 -0.57 -14.99
CA GLY A 44 -10.93 -2.03 -14.96
C GLY A 44 -9.69 -2.61 -14.27
N PHE A 45 -8.97 -1.82 -13.46
CA PHE A 45 -7.75 -2.28 -12.80
C PHE A 45 -8.02 -3.48 -11.88
N THR A 46 -7.01 -4.36 -11.78
CA THR A 46 -7.06 -5.52 -10.87
C THR A 46 -5.77 -5.61 -10.07
N PRO A 47 -5.83 -5.87 -8.75
CA PRO A 47 -7.05 -6.07 -7.95
C PRO A 47 -7.83 -4.77 -7.67
N ASP A 48 -9.16 -4.87 -7.56
CA ASP A 48 -10.04 -3.82 -7.02
C ASP A 48 -10.62 -4.30 -5.67
N PRO A 49 -10.37 -3.61 -4.55
CA PRO A 49 -9.54 -2.41 -4.43
C PRO A 49 -8.05 -2.73 -4.49
N THR A 50 -7.30 -1.80 -5.07
CA THR A 50 -5.85 -1.73 -4.90
C THR A 50 -5.53 -0.99 -3.62
N THR A 51 -4.52 -1.44 -2.90
CA THR A 51 -4.12 -0.86 -1.62
C THR A 51 -2.73 -0.27 -1.67
N VAL A 52 -2.59 0.94 -1.15
CA VAL A 52 -1.29 1.60 -0.93
C VAL A 52 -1.12 1.79 0.57
N ARG A 53 0.12 1.81 1.06
CA ARG A 53 0.43 1.92 2.50
C ARG A 53 1.39 3.07 2.70
N GLY A 54 1.37 3.66 3.88
CA GLY A 54 2.30 4.71 4.29
C GLY A 54 2.21 5.03 5.78
N ILE A 55 2.91 6.09 6.18
CA ILE A 55 2.89 6.65 7.53
C ILE A 55 2.39 8.09 7.40
N SER A 56 1.36 8.45 8.14
CA SER A 56 0.77 9.80 8.13
C SER A 56 1.61 10.76 8.93
N GLY A 57 1.36 12.06 8.76
CA GLY A 57 1.80 13.09 9.68
C GLY A 57 2.60 14.19 9.01
N GLY A 58 3.21 15.02 9.85
CA GLY A 58 4.05 16.13 9.44
C GLY A 58 3.86 17.36 10.32
N SER A 59 4.50 18.45 9.94
CA SER A 59 4.53 19.70 10.71
C SER A 59 3.86 20.89 10.01
N LEU A 60 3.52 20.75 8.72
CA LEU A 60 2.86 21.80 7.96
C LEU A 60 1.35 21.64 8.03
N THR A 61 0.61 22.74 8.12
CA THR A 61 -0.85 22.62 8.10
C THR A 61 -1.33 22.16 6.73
N ALA A 62 -2.34 21.28 6.69
CA ALA A 62 -2.94 20.86 5.43
C ALA A 62 -3.49 22.05 4.62
N GLY A 63 -3.96 23.11 5.30
CA GLY A 63 -4.39 24.35 4.67
C GLY A 63 -3.28 25.11 3.93
N ASP A 64 -2.04 25.09 4.45
CA ASP A 64 -0.89 25.68 3.77
C ASP A 64 -0.54 24.90 2.50
N ILE A 65 -0.56 23.57 2.58
CA ILE A 65 -0.44 22.70 1.40
C ILE A 65 -1.66 22.83 0.48
N ALA A 66 -2.87 23.10 0.94
CA ALA A 66 -3.99 23.32 0.02
C ALA A 66 -4.02 24.74 -0.57
N GLY A 67 -3.29 25.68 0.04
CA GLY A 67 -3.39 27.11 -0.23
C GLY A 67 -4.75 27.71 0.15
N ARG A 68 -5.52 27.01 1.01
CA ARG A 68 -6.86 27.41 1.47
C ARG A 68 -7.28 26.59 2.69
N ALA A 69 -8.16 27.13 3.51
CA ALA A 69 -8.68 26.43 4.70
C ALA A 69 -9.75 25.36 4.38
N GLU A 70 -10.45 25.48 3.24
CA GLU A 70 -11.55 24.58 2.90
C GLU A 70 -11.66 24.40 1.38
N THR A 71 -12.15 23.21 0.98
CA THR A 71 -12.43 22.82 -0.39
C THR A 71 -13.88 22.33 -0.51
N ALA A 72 -14.35 22.09 -1.73
CA ALA A 72 -15.70 21.55 -1.94
C ALA A 72 -15.91 20.14 -1.34
N THR A 73 -14.83 19.43 -0.99
CA THR A 73 -14.86 18.10 -0.38
C THR A 73 -14.68 18.11 1.14
N GLY A 74 -14.44 19.27 1.73
CA GLY A 74 -14.25 19.42 3.17
C GLY A 74 -13.11 20.36 3.57
N PRO A 75 -12.92 20.54 4.89
CA PRO A 75 -11.87 21.37 5.45
C PRO A 75 -10.48 20.75 5.23
N CYS A 76 -9.46 21.61 5.19
CA CYS A 76 -8.06 21.24 5.14
C CYS A 76 -7.44 21.32 6.54
N ASN A 77 -7.96 20.49 7.45
CA ASN A 77 -7.48 20.41 8.83
C ASN A 77 -6.26 19.50 8.94
N GLY A 78 -5.64 19.46 10.12
CA GLY A 78 -4.51 18.57 10.40
C GLY A 78 -3.19 19.01 9.78
N PHE A 79 -2.23 18.09 9.84
CA PHE A 79 -0.82 18.34 9.55
C PHE A 79 -0.23 17.28 8.65
N VAL A 80 0.47 17.73 7.61
CA VAL A 80 1.06 16.93 6.54
C VAL A 80 2.55 17.27 6.38
N ASP A 81 3.28 16.40 5.69
CA ASP A 81 4.66 16.65 5.31
C ASP A 81 4.77 17.62 4.12
N GLU A 82 5.98 18.17 3.91
CA GLU A 82 6.27 19.09 2.80
C GLU A 82 6.12 18.41 1.44
N GLN A 83 6.56 17.15 1.34
CA GLN A 83 6.48 16.35 0.12
C GLN A 83 5.23 15.47 0.14
N PRO A 84 4.61 15.19 -1.02
CA PRO A 84 3.50 14.25 -1.08
C PRO A 84 3.97 12.83 -0.78
N ASP A 85 3.14 12.07 -0.06
CA ASP A 85 3.40 10.66 0.26
C ASP A 85 3.30 9.76 -0.96
N HIS A 86 2.33 10.06 -1.84
CA HIS A 86 2.05 9.25 -3.01
C HIS A 86 1.82 10.09 -4.26
N THR A 87 2.21 9.53 -5.41
CA THR A 87 1.79 10.01 -6.71
C THR A 87 0.93 8.94 -7.39
N ILE A 88 -0.29 9.31 -7.77
CA ILE A 88 -1.21 8.45 -8.54
C ILE A 88 -1.33 8.99 -9.95
N VAL A 89 -1.10 8.15 -10.95
CA VAL A 89 -1.30 8.47 -12.37
C VAL A 89 -2.55 7.76 -12.86
N LEU A 90 -3.56 8.52 -13.26
CA LEU A 90 -4.76 8.00 -13.92
C LEU A 90 -4.59 8.16 -15.42
N ASN A 91 -4.47 7.05 -16.16
CA ASN A 91 -4.25 7.10 -17.61
C ASN A 91 -5.48 7.59 -18.37
N GLU A 92 -6.67 7.27 -17.86
CA GLU A 92 -7.96 7.62 -18.45
C GLU A 92 -8.92 8.22 -17.41
N PHE A 93 -10.06 8.71 -17.88
CA PHE A 93 -11.12 9.23 -17.03
C PHE A 93 -11.84 8.11 -16.28
N PHE A 94 -12.08 8.32 -14.98
CA PHE A 94 -12.90 7.43 -14.15
C PHE A 94 -14.27 8.06 -13.90
N ASN A 95 -15.34 7.39 -14.33
CA ASN A 95 -16.72 7.78 -13.99
C ASN A 95 -17.00 7.71 -12.49
N TYR A 96 -16.31 6.81 -11.80
CA TYR A 96 -16.29 6.72 -10.36
C TYR A 96 -14.93 6.15 -9.92
N LEU A 97 -14.30 6.81 -8.95
CA LEU A 97 -13.16 6.30 -8.21
C LEU A 97 -13.28 6.82 -6.78
N SER A 98 -13.00 5.95 -5.82
CA SER A 98 -12.92 6.25 -4.41
C SER A 98 -11.50 6.01 -3.91
N LEU A 99 -10.97 7.00 -3.19
CA LEU A 99 -9.75 6.90 -2.42
C LEU A 99 -10.14 7.09 -0.95
N GLN A 100 -9.97 6.06 -0.13
CA GLN A 100 -10.30 6.10 1.30
C GLN A 100 -9.08 5.70 2.11
N VAL A 101 -8.78 6.47 3.15
CA VAL A 101 -7.70 6.18 4.09
C VAL A 101 -8.26 5.35 5.25
N GLN A 102 -7.45 4.44 5.76
CA GLN A 102 -7.74 3.65 6.95
C GLN A 102 -6.52 3.69 7.86
N SER A 103 -6.69 4.29 9.03
CA SER A 103 -5.70 4.39 10.09
C SER A 103 -6.35 4.06 11.44
N PRO A 104 -5.59 3.53 12.42
CA PRO A 104 -6.08 3.37 13.79
C PRO A 104 -6.37 4.71 14.50
N GLU A 105 -5.79 5.79 14.01
CA GLU A 105 -5.92 7.16 14.56
C GLU A 105 -6.42 8.12 13.49
N ASP A 106 -6.88 9.29 13.92
CA ASP A 106 -7.42 10.36 13.08
C ASP A 106 -6.39 10.88 12.06
N THR A 107 -6.77 10.87 10.79
CA THR A 107 -5.90 11.26 9.68
C THR A 107 -6.57 12.31 8.80
N THR A 108 -5.76 13.00 8.00
CA THR A 108 -6.25 14.02 7.08
C THR A 108 -5.72 13.78 5.66
N LEU A 109 -6.39 14.34 4.66
CA LEU A 109 -6.10 14.12 3.25
C LEU A 109 -6.05 15.44 2.50
N VAL A 110 -4.97 15.64 1.74
CA VAL A 110 -4.91 16.67 0.69
C VAL A 110 -4.57 15.99 -0.64
N ILE A 111 -5.32 16.33 -1.68
CA ILE A 111 -5.09 15.87 -3.05
C ILE A 111 -4.93 17.09 -3.95
N ARG A 112 -3.85 17.13 -4.74
CA ARG A 112 -3.66 18.09 -5.83
C ARG A 112 -3.54 17.35 -7.15
N GLY A 113 -4.25 17.80 -8.18
CA GLY A 113 -4.18 17.18 -9.51
C GLY A 113 -5.04 17.90 -10.55
N PRO A 114 -5.28 17.26 -11.71
CA PRO A 114 -6.18 17.79 -12.73
C PRO A 114 -7.55 18.12 -12.17
N GLY A 115 -7.96 19.39 -12.30
CA GLY A 115 -9.24 19.90 -11.79
C GLY A 115 -9.14 20.71 -10.49
N GLY A 116 -8.03 20.64 -9.76
CA GLY A 116 -7.79 21.50 -8.60
C GLY A 116 -7.16 20.80 -7.39
N THR A 117 -7.67 21.17 -6.22
CA THR A 117 -7.19 20.72 -4.92
C THR A 117 -8.38 20.40 -4.03
N TRP A 118 -8.28 19.30 -3.30
CA TRP A 118 -9.32 18.75 -2.46
C TRP A 118 -8.75 18.36 -1.12
N CYS A 119 -9.52 18.60 -0.08
CA CYS A 119 -9.22 18.21 1.28
C CYS A 119 -10.37 17.42 1.85
N ASN A 120 -10.05 16.51 2.76
CA ASN A 120 -11.03 15.85 3.60
C ASN A 120 -10.33 15.33 4.87
N ASP A 121 -11.10 15.20 5.95
CA ASP A 121 -10.63 14.79 7.28
C ASP A 121 -11.56 13.67 7.79
N ASP A 122 -12.86 13.97 7.81
CA ASP A 122 -13.92 13.05 8.22
C ASP A 122 -14.75 12.53 7.04
N TYR A 123 -14.36 11.40 6.44
CA TYR A 123 -15.20 10.66 5.51
C TYR A 123 -15.90 9.47 6.19
N ALA A 124 -15.12 8.64 6.89
CA ALA A 124 -15.61 7.48 7.62
C ALA A 124 -14.77 7.23 8.87
N ASP A 125 -15.41 7.14 10.04
CA ASP A 125 -14.77 6.81 11.33
C ASP A 125 -13.49 7.63 11.63
N GLN A 126 -13.53 8.95 11.40
CA GLN A 126 -12.42 9.92 11.53
C GLN A 126 -11.27 9.75 10.54
N ASN A 127 -11.48 8.97 9.48
CA ASN A 127 -10.52 8.86 8.41
C ASN A 127 -11.05 9.54 7.14
N PRO A 128 -10.14 10.11 6.33
CA PRO A 128 -10.51 10.92 5.20
C PRO A 128 -10.72 10.07 3.96
N GLY A 129 -11.49 10.62 3.03
CA GLY A 129 -11.77 9.96 1.77
C GLY A 129 -12.40 10.89 0.75
N ILE A 130 -12.13 10.62 -0.52
CA ILE A 130 -12.71 11.34 -1.65
C ILE A 130 -13.23 10.31 -2.65
N ALA A 131 -14.47 10.50 -3.09
CA ALA A 131 -15.08 9.65 -4.10
C ALA A 131 -15.85 10.50 -5.12
N GLY A 132 -15.84 10.08 -6.39
CA GLY A 132 -16.51 10.81 -7.44
C GLY A 132 -15.89 10.54 -8.80
N GLN A 133 -16.05 11.49 -9.72
CA GLN A 133 -15.40 11.45 -11.03
C GLN A 133 -13.96 11.95 -10.94
N TRP A 134 -13.05 11.30 -11.65
CA TRP A 134 -11.64 11.68 -11.69
C TRP A 134 -11.16 11.82 -13.13
N LEU A 135 -10.46 12.91 -13.41
CA LEU A 135 -9.87 13.18 -14.71
C LEU A 135 -8.60 12.34 -14.90
N SER A 136 -8.23 12.09 -16.15
CA SER A 136 -6.90 11.54 -16.45
C SER A 136 -5.80 12.53 -16.05
N GLY A 137 -4.72 12.04 -15.47
CA GLY A 137 -3.51 12.79 -15.17
C GLY A 137 -2.86 12.39 -13.85
N THR A 138 -1.94 13.23 -13.39
CA THR A 138 -1.12 12.96 -12.21
C THR A 138 -1.67 13.68 -10.97
N TYR A 139 -1.87 12.92 -9.91
CA TYR A 139 -2.36 13.37 -8.62
C TYR A 139 -1.28 13.18 -7.56
N GLN A 140 -1.04 14.23 -6.78
CA GLN A 140 -0.18 14.21 -5.59
C GLN A 140 -1.07 14.10 -4.37
N ILE A 141 -0.74 13.17 -3.48
CA ILE A 141 -1.52 12.81 -2.30
C ILE A 141 -0.67 13.04 -1.06
N TRP A 142 -1.20 13.82 -0.12
CA TRP A 142 -0.67 13.98 1.22
C TRP A 142 -1.64 13.34 2.21
N ILE A 143 -1.13 12.46 3.06
CA ILE A 143 -1.85 11.88 4.18
C ILE A 143 -1.20 12.39 5.46
N GLY A 144 -1.96 13.19 6.20
CA GLY A 144 -1.52 13.78 7.45
C GLY A 144 -2.17 13.13 8.65
N SER A 145 -1.80 13.64 9.82
CA SER A 145 -2.46 13.34 11.08
C SER A 145 -3.22 14.57 11.55
N TYR A 146 -4.31 14.40 12.29
CA TYR A 146 -5.04 15.54 12.83
C TYR A 146 -4.19 16.37 13.81
N GLU A 147 -3.36 15.70 14.61
CA GLU A 147 -2.42 16.34 15.53
C GLU A 147 -1.04 16.54 14.88
N SER A 148 -0.41 17.69 15.16
CA SER A 148 0.92 18.04 14.65
C SER A 148 1.99 17.09 15.17
N GLU A 149 2.94 16.72 14.30
CA GLU A 149 4.08 15.85 14.63
C GLU A 149 3.69 14.49 15.23
N THR A 150 2.50 13.99 14.89
CA THR A 150 2.05 12.63 15.20
C THR A 150 2.04 11.78 13.94
N TYR A 151 2.41 10.50 14.08
CA TYR A 151 2.68 9.62 12.95
C TYR A 151 2.01 8.26 13.13
N HIS A 152 1.15 7.89 12.18
CA HIS A 152 0.35 6.67 12.27
C HIS A 152 0.40 5.86 10.97
N PRO A 153 0.45 4.53 11.03
CA PRO A 153 0.40 3.71 9.84
C PRO A 153 -1.00 3.77 9.22
N TYR A 154 -1.05 3.90 7.89
CA TYR A 154 -2.31 3.88 7.16
C TYR A 154 -2.30 2.93 5.96
N VAL A 155 -3.50 2.61 5.50
CA VAL A 155 -3.76 1.99 4.20
C VAL A 155 -4.71 2.86 3.40
N ILE A 156 -4.35 3.19 2.17
CA ILE A 156 -5.27 3.76 1.20
C ILE A 156 -5.92 2.61 0.44
N ARG A 157 -7.25 2.59 0.39
CA ARG A 157 -8.04 1.72 -0.49
C ARG A 157 -8.53 2.53 -1.67
N ILE A 158 -8.11 2.13 -2.87
CA ILE A 158 -8.53 2.76 -4.11
C ILE A 158 -9.46 1.79 -4.83
N SER A 159 -10.69 2.23 -5.12
CA SER A 159 -11.71 1.41 -5.75
C SER A 159 -12.50 2.16 -6.81
N GLU A 160 -12.78 1.50 -7.93
CA GLU A 160 -13.71 2.02 -8.96
C GLU A 160 -15.14 1.48 -8.78
N THR A 161 -15.38 0.72 -7.69
CA THR A 161 -16.69 0.22 -7.29
C THR A 161 -17.18 0.90 -5.99
N ARG A 162 -18.50 1.01 -5.85
CA ARG A 162 -19.19 1.67 -4.73
C ARG A 162 -19.49 0.72 -3.59
#